data_AF-A0A1D1Z465-F1
#
_entry.id   AF-A0A1D1Z465-F1
#
_cell.length_a   1.000
_cell.length_b   1.000
_cell.length_c   1.000
_cell.angle_alpha   90.00
_cell.angle_beta   90.00
_cell.angle_gamma   90.00
#
_symmetry.space_group_name_H-M   'P 1'
#
loop_
_entity.id
_entity.type
_entity.pdbx_description
1 polymer ?
#
loop_
_entity_poly.entity_id
_entity_poly.type
_entity_poly.pdbx_seq_one_letter_code
_entity_poly.pdbx_strand_id
1 'polypeptide(L)'
;MKFTSILTILLIFTIAAVYAVPLEKRKLGSNVSTQGVRFKDLYAKLNAKVKKVEKVYDTSIASFDSDIAAAAKKDGTEVPEFLTSWNKKYKKLNTNYVATSKAMSEKIAKLDKFLKENS
;
A
#
# COMPACT_ATOMS: atom_id res chain seq x y z
N MET A 1 -18.94 -28.81 -46.91
CA MET A 1 -18.04 -27.71 -46.48
C MET A 1 -18.69 -26.32 -46.45
N LYS A 2 -20.04 -26.18 -46.47
CA LYS A 2 -20.70 -24.86 -46.36
C LYS A 2 -21.30 -24.59 -44.97
N PHE A 3 -21.61 -25.65 -44.22
CA PHE A 3 -22.23 -25.55 -42.90
C PHE A 3 -21.23 -25.15 -41.80
N THR A 4 -20.01 -25.67 -41.88
CA THR A 4 -18.93 -25.33 -40.94
C THR A 4 -18.52 -23.87 -41.04
N SER A 5 -18.47 -23.29 -42.26
CA SER A 5 -18.13 -21.87 -42.47
C SER A 5 -19.20 -20.91 -41.97
N ILE A 6 -20.49 -21.27 -42.07
CA ILE A 6 -21.59 -20.48 -41.52
C ILE A 6 -21.56 -20.54 -39.99
N LEU A 7 -21.27 -21.71 -39.42
CA LEU A 7 -21.16 -21.89 -37.96
C LEU A 7 -20.01 -21.06 -37.37
N THR A 8 -18.85 -21.01 -38.02
CA THR A 8 -17.73 -20.16 -37.56
C THR A 8 -18.04 -18.68 -37.67
N ILE A 9 -18.73 -18.23 -38.72
CA ILE A 9 -19.13 -16.82 -38.85
C ILE A 9 -20.14 -16.44 -37.76
N LEU A 10 -21.14 -17.28 -37.50
CA LEU A 10 -22.12 -17.06 -36.41
C LEU A 10 -21.43 -17.03 -35.04
N LEU A 11 -20.44 -17.90 -34.81
CA LEU A 11 -19.65 -17.93 -33.57
C LEU A 11 -18.87 -16.61 -33.36
N ILE A 12 -18.25 -16.09 -34.41
CA ILE A 12 -17.49 -14.82 -34.37
C ILE A 12 -18.42 -13.63 -34.09
N PHE A 13 -19.63 -13.60 -34.69
CA PHE A 13 -20.61 -12.55 -34.41
C PHE A 13 -21.18 -12.62 -32.99
N THR A 14 -21.38 -13.82 -32.42
CA THR A 14 -21.80 -13.94 -31.01
C THR A 14 -20.71 -13.51 -30.02
N ILE A 15 -19.43 -13.78 -30.32
CA ILE A 15 -18.32 -13.33 -29.47
C ILE A 15 -18.18 -11.81 -29.56
N ALA A 16 -18.29 -11.22 -30.76
CA ALA A 16 -18.27 -9.77 -30.94
C ALA A 16 -19.45 -9.07 -30.23
N ALA A 17 -20.65 -9.67 -30.25
CA ALA A 17 -21.81 -9.15 -29.53
C ALA A 17 -21.64 -9.21 -28.00
N VAL A 18 -20.98 -10.24 -27.46
CA VAL A 18 -20.66 -10.32 -26.01
C VAL A 18 -19.67 -9.24 -25.56
N TYR A 19 -18.75 -8.81 -26.44
CA TYR A 19 -17.85 -7.67 -26.17
C TYR A 19 -18.44 -6.29 -26.51
N ALA A 20 -19.55 -6.24 -27.26
CA ALA A 20 -20.24 -5.01 -27.65
C ALA A 20 -21.45 -4.66 -26.77
N VAL A 21 -21.88 -5.56 -25.87
CA VAL A 21 -22.70 -5.12 -24.73
C VAL A 21 -21.80 -4.20 -23.92
N PRO A 22 -22.16 -2.92 -23.70
CA PRO A 22 -21.46 -2.13 -22.71
C PRO A 22 -21.55 -2.95 -21.43
N LEU A 23 -20.41 -3.43 -20.93
CA LEU A 23 -20.31 -3.81 -19.53
C LEU A 23 -20.52 -2.49 -18.77
N GLU A 24 -21.77 -2.03 -18.68
CA GLU A 24 -22.20 -1.20 -17.57
C GLU A 24 -21.70 -1.98 -16.37
N LYS A 25 -20.65 -1.46 -15.73
CA LYS A 25 -20.07 -2.07 -14.55
C LYS A 25 -21.24 -2.27 -13.60
N ARG A 26 -21.69 -3.51 -13.46
CA ARG A 26 -22.78 -3.82 -12.53
C ARG A 26 -22.33 -3.28 -11.18
N LYS A 27 -23.15 -2.40 -10.60
CA LYS A 27 -22.89 -1.89 -9.26
C LYS A 27 -22.63 -3.05 -8.31
N LEU A 28 -21.76 -2.82 -7.33
CA LEU A 28 -21.49 -3.79 -6.28
C LEU A 28 -22.79 -4.10 -5.55
N GLY A 29 -23.01 -5.39 -5.23
CA GLY A 29 -24.09 -5.76 -4.33
C GLY A 29 -23.88 -5.11 -2.96
N SER A 30 -24.97 -4.73 -2.29
CA SER A 30 -24.94 -3.99 -1.01
C SER A 30 -24.05 -4.64 0.05
N ASN A 31 -24.08 -5.97 0.16
CA ASN A 31 -23.23 -6.73 1.09
C ASN A 31 -21.75 -6.62 0.77
N VAL A 32 -21.37 -6.63 -0.52
CA VAL A 32 -19.97 -6.51 -0.95
C VAL A 32 -19.47 -5.09 -0.69
N SER A 33 -20.26 -4.07 -1.02
CA SER A 33 -19.91 -2.67 -0.73
C SER A 33 -19.73 -2.45 0.78
N THR A 34 -20.67 -2.95 1.60
CA THR A 34 -20.60 -2.85 3.07
C THR A 34 -19.33 -3.50 3.63
N GLN A 35 -19.00 -4.73 3.22
CA GLN A 35 -17.77 -5.39 3.67
C GLN A 35 -16.51 -4.68 3.16
N GLY A 36 -16.54 -4.20 1.92
CA GLY A 36 -15.45 -3.41 1.33
C GLY A 36 -15.14 -2.16 2.14
N VAL A 37 -16.16 -1.39 2.52
CA VAL A 37 -16.02 -0.20 3.40
C VAL A 37 -15.44 -0.60 4.74
N ARG A 38 -15.96 -1.67 5.37
CA ARG A 38 -15.46 -2.15 6.66
C ARG A 38 -13.97 -2.49 6.64
N PHE A 39 -13.50 -3.23 5.63
CA PHE A 39 -12.09 -3.58 5.50
C PHE A 39 -11.24 -2.36 5.15
N LYS A 40 -11.71 -1.47 4.28
CA LYS A 40 -11.04 -0.22 3.96
C LYS A 40 -10.81 0.64 5.21
N ASP A 41 -11.81 0.78 6.07
CA ASP A 41 -11.70 1.54 7.32
C ASP A 41 -10.79 0.84 8.34
N LEU A 42 -10.85 -0.49 8.44
CA LEU A 42 -9.91 -1.27 9.25
C LEU A 42 -8.46 -1.03 8.80
N TYR A 43 -8.18 -1.13 7.51
CA TYR A 43 -6.84 -0.91 6.96
C TYR A 43 -6.39 0.54 7.14
N ALA A 44 -7.28 1.52 6.98
CA ALA A 44 -6.97 2.92 7.26
C ALA A 44 -6.57 3.11 8.73
N LYS A 45 -7.32 2.52 9.67
CA LYS A 45 -7.02 2.57 11.11
C LYS A 45 -5.68 1.92 11.45
N LEU A 46 -5.39 0.76 10.88
CA LEU A 46 -4.11 0.07 11.09
C LEU A 46 -2.94 0.88 10.52
N ASN A 47 -3.09 1.41 9.30
CA ASN A 47 -2.04 2.21 8.68
C ASN A 47 -1.81 3.54 9.41
N ALA A 48 -2.84 4.11 10.03
CA ALA A 48 -2.68 5.28 10.91
C ALA A 48 -1.83 4.96 12.16
N LYS A 49 -1.92 3.73 12.71
CA LYS A 49 -1.05 3.30 13.81
C LYS A 49 0.40 3.14 13.35
N VAL A 50 0.62 2.56 12.17
CA VAL A 50 1.94 2.47 11.53
C VAL A 50 2.59 3.84 11.41
N LYS A 51 1.87 4.84 10.89
CA LYS A 51 2.36 6.22 10.79
C LYS A 51 2.74 6.88 12.12
N LYS A 52 2.11 6.47 13.23
CA LYS A 52 2.52 6.95 14.56
C LYS A 52 3.87 6.35 14.95
N VAL A 53 4.07 5.06 14.69
CA VAL A 53 5.33 4.36 14.95
C VAL A 53 6.46 4.92 14.08
N GLU A 54 6.20 5.21 12.81
CA GLU A 54 7.15 5.87 11.91
C GLU A 54 7.71 7.16 12.50
N LYS A 55 6.85 8.04 13.02
CA LYS A 55 7.28 9.29 13.65
C LYS A 55 8.17 9.07 14.86
N VAL A 56 7.90 8.01 15.64
CA VAL A 56 8.73 7.64 16.79
C VAL A 56 10.12 7.24 16.30
N TYR A 57 10.21 6.36 15.30
CA TYR A 57 11.49 5.98 14.72
C TYR A 57 12.24 7.16 14.11
N ASP A 58 11.59 8.03 13.34
CA ASP A 58 12.22 9.22 12.77
C ASP A 58 12.86 10.10 13.85
N THR A 59 12.15 10.31 14.96
CA THR A 59 12.63 11.12 16.08
C THR A 59 13.81 10.45 16.79
N SER A 60 13.68 9.16 17.11
CA SER A 60 14.73 8.40 17.82
C SER A 60 15.99 8.21 16.98
N ILE A 61 15.87 7.99 15.68
CA ILE A 61 17.01 7.87 14.76
C ILE A 61 17.77 9.20 14.66
N ALA A 62 17.03 10.32 14.64
CA ALA A 62 17.63 11.64 14.58
C ALA A 62 18.38 12.00 15.88
N SER A 63 17.85 11.61 17.04
CA SER A 63 18.52 11.89 18.32
C SER A 63 19.66 10.92 18.64
N PHE A 64 19.66 9.71 18.07
CA PHE A 64 20.66 8.69 18.38
C PHE A 64 22.10 9.19 18.25
N ASP A 65 22.46 9.81 17.12
CA ASP A 65 23.85 10.23 16.86
C ASP A 65 24.30 11.34 17.83
N SER A 66 23.39 12.25 18.23
CA SER A 66 23.70 13.28 19.23
C SER A 66 23.78 12.71 20.64
N ASP A 67 22.86 11.81 20.99
CA ASP A 67 22.73 11.26 22.33
C ASP A 67 23.90 10.32 22.65
N ILE A 68 24.32 9.51 21.68
CA ILE A 68 25.47 8.60 21.85
C ILE A 68 26.78 9.38 21.94
N ALA A 69 26.94 10.46 21.17
CA ALA A 69 28.11 11.33 21.25
C ALA A 69 28.18 12.07 22.59
N ALA A 70 27.03 12.53 23.10
CA ALA A 70 26.94 13.15 24.42
C ALA A 70 27.27 12.16 25.54
N ALA A 71 26.82 10.90 25.43
CA ALA A 71 27.14 9.84 26.39
C ALA A 71 28.63 9.51 26.38
N ALA A 72 29.23 9.26 25.20
CA ALA A 72 30.65 8.97 25.07
C ALA A 72 31.52 10.10 25.65
N LYS A 73 31.15 11.37 25.38
CA LYS A 73 31.82 12.54 25.97
C LYS A 73 31.76 12.57 27.49
N LYS A 74 30.63 12.21 28.11
CA LYS A 74 30.49 12.14 29.57
C LYS A 74 31.37 11.05 30.17
N ASP A 75 31.52 9.94 29.45
CA ASP A 75 32.30 8.79 29.89
C ASP A 75 33.80 8.93 29.55
N GLY A 76 34.21 10.00 28.85
CA GLY A 76 35.58 10.17 28.39
C GLY A 76 36.01 9.14 27.35
N THR A 77 35.05 8.61 26.58
CA THR A 77 35.26 7.58 25.57
C THR A 77 34.91 8.09 24.17
N GLU A 78 35.30 7.33 23.15
CA GLU A 78 34.91 7.57 21.76
C GLU A 78 33.65 6.77 21.40
N VAL A 79 32.86 7.28 20.44
CA VAL A 79 31.71 6.54 19.91
C VAL A 79 32.22 5.42 18.98
N PRO A 80 31.90 4.14 19.25
CA PRO A 80 32.29 3.05 18.35
C PRO A 80 31.70 3.22 16.95
N GLU A 81 32.52 3.06 15.92
CA GLU A 81 32.09 3.16 14.51
C GLU A 81 30.92 2.21 14.17
N PHE A 82 30.86 1.07 14.86
CA PHE A 82 29.75 0.13 14.78
C PHE A 82 28.39 0.80 15.07
N LEU A 83 28.28 1.62 16.11
CA LEU A 83 27.01 2.26 16.50
C LEU A 83 26.56 3.26 15.45
N THR A 84 27.48 4.10 14.96
CA THR A 84 27.21 5.06 13.88
C THR A 84 26.78 4.34 12.59
N SER A 85 27.49 3.25 12.25
CA SER A 85 27.17 2.43 11.08
C SER A 85 25.83 1.71 11.22
N TRP A 86 25.52 1.22 12.43
CA TRP A 86 24.26 0.57 12.76
C TRP A 86 23.09 1.55 12.61
N ASN A 87 23.18 2.75 13.18
CA ASN A 87 22.12 3.77 13.05
C ASN A 87 21.93 4.19 11.59
N LYS A 88 23.00 4.34 10.81
CA LYS A 88 22.93 4.63 9.37
C LYS A 88 22.21 3.53 8.59
N LYS A 89 22.47 2.24 8.90
CA LYS A 89 21.75 1.11 8.29
C LYS A 89 20.28 1.10 8.72
N TYR A 90 20.02 1.35 9.99
CA TYR A 90 18.67 1.40 10.53
C TYR A 90 17.84 2.53 9.91
N LYS A 91 18.43 3.71 9.71
CA LYS A 91 17.81 4.83 8.98
C LYS A 91 17.34 4.44 7.58
N LYS A 92 18.13 3.66 6.84
CA LYS A 92 17.72 3.15 5.51
C LYS A 92 16.52 2.21 5.59
N LEU A 93 16.49 1.31 6.59
CA LEU A 93 15.35 0.43 6.82
C LEU A 93 14.10 1.23 7.16
N ASN A 94 14.22 2.25 7.99
CA ASN A 94 13.10 3.14 8.33
C ASN A 94 12.59 3.93 7.11
N THR A 95 13.48 4.41 6.23
CA THR A 95 13.05 5.02 4.95
C THR A 95 12.20 4.06 4.11
N ASN A 96 12.60 2.79 4.00
CA ASN A 96 11.84 1.78 3.26
C ASN A 96 10.50 1.44 3.94
N TYR A 97 10.49 1.40 5.28
CA TYR A 97 9.28 1.20 6.07
C TYR A 97 8.25 2.30 5.81
N VAL A 98 8.67 3.58 5.89
CA VAL A 98 7.84 4.76 5.59
C VAL A 98 7.30 4.72 4.15
N ALA A 99 8.18 4.40 3.18
CA ALA A 99 7.77 4.27 1.78
C ALA A 99 6.69 3.20 1.59
N THR A 100 6.81 2.08 2.31
CA THR A 100 5.85 0.98 2.27
C THR A 100 4.49 1.38 2.86
N SER A 101 4.45 2.07 4.01
CA SER A 101 3.18 2.58 4.57
C SER A 101 2.53 3.63 3.68
N LYS A 102 3.33 4.47 3.01
CA LYS A 102 2.82 5.40 2.00
C LYS A 102 2.13 4.64 0.87
N ALA A 103 2.77 3.61 0.33
CA ALA A 103 2.16 2.75 -0.69
C ALA A 103 0.86 2.08 -0.20
N MET A 104 0.81 1.61 1.05
CA MET A 104 -0.42 1.10 1.66
C MET A 104 -1.52 2.16 1.71
N SER A 105 -1.19 3.41 2.08
CA SER A 105 -2.14 4.54 2.06
C SER A 105 -2.75 4.74 0.68
N GLU A 106 -1.93 4.67 -0.38
CA GLU A 106 -2.37 4.86 -1.75
C GLU A 106 -3.29 3.71 -2.21
N LYS A 107 -3.02 2.47 -1.81
CA LYS A 107 -3.91 1.32 -2.10
C LYS A 107 -5.25 1.45 -1.39
N ILE A 108 -5.26 1.91 -0.13
CA ILE A 108 -6.48 2.19 0.63
C ILE A 108 -7.29 3.29 -0.06
N ALA A 109 -6.64 4.37 -0.53
CA ALA A 109 -7.32 5.45 -1.26
C ALA A 109 -7.91 4.98 -2.60
N LYS A 110 -7.21 4.10 -3.32
CA LYS A 110 -7.73 3.47 -4.55
C LYS A 110 -8.95 2.60 -4.26
N LEU A 111 -8.94 1.84 -3.17
CA LEU A 111 -10.09 1.05 -2.74
C LEU A 111 -11.28 1.96 -2.38
N ASP A 112 -11.06 3.05 -1.64
CA ASP A 112 -12.10 4.02 -1.30
C ASP A 112 -12.74 4.64 -2.54
N LYS A 113 -11.92 5.05 -3.52
CA LYS A 113 -12.39 5.57 -4.81
C LYS A 113 -13.22 4.53 -5.55
N PHE A 114 -12.73 3.29 -5.66
CA PHE A 114 -13.44 2.21 -6.31
C PHE A 114 -14.81 1.93 -5.66
N LEU A 115 -14.86 1.85 -4.33
CA LEU A 115 -16.11 1.63 -3.61
C LEU A 115 -17.10 2.77 -3.88
N LYS A 116 -16.66 4.05 -3.82
CA LYS A 116 -17.54 5.21 -4.10
C LYS A 116 -18.09 5.23 -5.52
N GLU A 117 -17.27 4.86 -6.50
CA GLU A 117 -17.67 4.87 -7.92
C GLU A 117 -18.56 3.67 -8.30
N ASN A 118 -18.55 2.59 -7.52
CA ASN A 118 -19.21 1.33 -7.87
C ASN A 118 -20.28 0.89 -6.84
N SER A 119 -20.66 1.75 -5.88
CA SER A 119 -21.76 1.49 -4.94
C SER A 119 -23.11 2.01 -5.44
#